data_AF-A0A6G3RU12-F1
#
_entry.id   AF-A0A6G3RU12-F1
#
_cell.length_a   1.000
_cell.length_b   1.000
_cell.length_c   1.000
_cell.angle_alpha   90.00
_cell.angle_beta   90.00
_cell.angle_gamma   90.00
#
_symmetry.space_group_name_H-M   'P 1'
#
loop_
_entity.id
_entity.type
_entity.pdbx_description
1 polymer ?
#
loop_
_entity_poly.entity_id
_entity_poly.type
_entity_poly.pdbx_seq_one_letter_code
_entity_poly.pdbx_strand_id
1 'polypeptide(L)' 'DLPSGVDADTGEVAGDAVRADVTVTFGTYKPGLLIDPAHAYAGALRLCDIGLELPPRDSRLEALQHDDVAALLP' A
#
# COMPACT_ATOMS: atom_id res chain seq x y z
N ASP A 1 -3.36 -8.80 -3.28
CA ASP A 1 -3.07 -8.11 -2.02
C ASP A 1 -1.73 -7.38 -2.05
N LEU A 2 -0.69 -8.07 -2.52
CA LEU A 2 0.67 -7.59 -2.75
C LEU A 2 1.27 -8.44 -3.88
N PRO A 3 2.18 -7.92 -4.73
CA PRO A 3 2.89 -8.77 -5.68
C PRO A 3 3.69 -9.86 -4.96
N SER A 4 3.63 -11.10 -5.45
CA SER A 4 4.39 -12.20 -4.84
C SER A 4 5.89 -11.94 -4.93
N GLY A 5 6.62 -12.18 -3.83
CA GLY A 5 8.06 -11.91 -3.71
C GLY A 5 8.41 -10.57 -3.07
N VAL A 6 7.41 -9.77 -2.68
CA VAL A 6 7.57 -8.51 -1.95
C VAL A 6 7.31 -8.71 -0.45
N ASP A 7 8.10 -8.08 0.40
CA ASP A 7 7.80 -7.91 1.83
C ASP A 7 6.72 -6.82 2.04
N ALA A 8 5.67 -7.16 2.79
CA ALA A 8 4.50 -6.29 2.96
C ALA A 8 4.79 -5.03 3.78
N ASP A 9 5.72 -5.10 4.73
CA ASP A 9 5.97 -4.03 5.70
C ASP A 9 7.15 -3.15 5.28
N THR A 10 8.16 -3.74 4.65
CA THR A 10 9.40 -3.03 4.30
C THR A 10 9.46 -2.62 2.83
N GLY A 11 8.73 -3.33 1.95
CA GLY A 11 8.85 -3.17 0.50
C GLY A 11 10.13 -3.82 -0.08
N GLU A 12 10.86 -4.61 0.71
CA GLU A 12 12.03 -5.33 0.23
C GLU A 12 11.64 -6.41 -0.81
N VAL A 13 12.50 -6.57 -1.82
CA VAL A 13 12.40 -7.60 -2.85
C VAL A 13 13.68 -8.42 -2.82
N ALA A 14 13.67 -9.55 -2.11
CA ALA A 14 14.86 -10.36 -1.85
C ALA A 14 15.28 -11.27 -3.03
N GLY A 15 14.60 -11.18 -4.17
CA GLY A 15 14.82 -12.04 -5.34
C GLY A 15 13.86 -11.68 -6.47
N ASP A 16 13.27 -12.69 -7.10
CA ASP A 16 12.25 -12.47 -8.12
C ASP A 16 10.93 -12.05 -7.48
N ALA A 17 10.34 -10.97 -8.01
CA ALA A 17 9.01 -10.54 -7.65
C ALA A 17 8.15 -10.36 -8.90
N VAL A 18 6.86 -10.67 -8.75
CA VAL A 18 5.88 -10.44 -9.81
C VAL A 18 5.77 -8.95 -10.08
N ARG A 19 5.87 -8.55 -11.35
CA ARG A 19 5.48 -7.21 -11.79
C ARG A 19 4.02 -7.26 -12.23
N ALA A 20 3.15 -6.64 -11.46
CA ALA A 20 1.74 -6.56 -11.75
C ALA A 20 1.43 -5.27 -12.52
N ASP A 21 0.54 -5.37 -13.52
CA ASP A 21 -0.09 -4.19 -14.12
C ASP A 21 -1.11 -3.55 -13.16
N VAL A 22 -1.76 -4.37 -12.34
CA VAL A 22 -2.76 -3.98 -11.35
C VAL A 22 -2.62 -4.84 -10.10
N THR A 23 -2.60 -4.20 -8.92
CA THR A 23 -2.68 -4.89 -7.62
C THR A 23 -3.95 -4.50 -6.89
N VAL A 24 -4.82 -5.48 -6.66
CA VAL A 24 -5.98 -5.34 -5.77
C VAL A 24 -5.56 -5.72 -4.35
N THR A 25 -5.80 -4.83 -3.37
CA THR A 25 -5.45 -5.02 -1.96
C THR A 25 -6.66 -4.78 -1.08
N PHE A 26 -6.66 -5.32 0.14
CA PHE A 26 -7.83 -5.31 1.03
C PHE A 26 -7.52 -4.76 2.42
N GLY A 27 -8.53 -4.18 3.07
CA GLY A 27 -8.39 -3.54 4.39
C GLY A 27 -7.67 -2.20 4.29
N THR A 28 -6.36 -2.22 4.08
CA THR A 28 -5.53 -1.01 3.92
C THR A 28 -4.46 -1.23 2.84
N TYR A 29 -3.82 -0.12 2.42
CA TYR A 29 -2.56 -0.19 1.68
C TYR A 29 -1.45 -0.67 2.61
N LYS A 30 -0.75 -1.73 2.20
CA LYS A 30 0.45 -2.21 2.88
C LYS A 30 1.61 -1.26 2.55
N PRO A 31 2.50 -0.94 3.50
CA PRO A 31 3.63 -0.04 3.25
C PRO A 31 4.48 -0.45 2.05
N GLY A 32 4.71 -1.76 1.86
CA GLY A 32 5.45 -2.29 0.72
C GLY A 32 4.82 -2.00 -0.65
N LEU A 33 3.55 -1.59 -0.73
CA LEU A 33 2.94 -1.13 -1.99
C LEU A 33 3.34 0.31 -2.36
N LEU A 34 3.87 1.07 -1.41
CA LEU A 34 4.09 2.52 -1.50
C LEU A 34 5.57 2.91 -1.37
N ILE A 35 6.43 1.95 -1.02
CA ILE A 35 7.87 2.16 -0.78
C ILE A 35 8.66 1.41 -1.86
N ASP A 36 9.70 2.05 -2.37
CA ASP A 36 10.63 1.42 -3.33
C ASP A 36 11.54 0.39 -2.63
N PRO A 37 11.91 -0.73 -3.31
CA PRO A 37 11.67 -1.00 -4.74
C PRO A 37 10.29 -1.56 -5.08
N ALA A 38 9.53 -2.05 -4.10
CA ALA A 38 8.31 -2.81 -4.35
C ALA A 38 7.17 -2.01 -5.00
N HIS A 39 7.08 -0.70 -4.76
CA HIS A 39 6.12 0.16 -5.46
C HIS A 39 6.21 0.02 -7.00
N ALA A 40 7.42 -0.13 -7.55
CA ALA A 40 7.63 -0.33 -8.98
C ALA A 40 7.09 -1.68 -9.53
N TYR A 41 6.76 -2.62 -8.65
CA TYR A 41 6.21 -3.94 -8.99
C TYR A 41 4.69 -3.99 -8.87
N ALA A 42 4.07 -3.00 -8.23
CA ALA A 42 2.67 -3.07 -7.84
C ALA A 42 1.69 -2.61 -8.94
N GLY A 43 2.16 -1.83 -9.92
CA GLY A 43 1.33 -1.28 -10.98
C GLY A 43 0.22 -0.38 -10.43
N ALA A 44 -0.96 -0.41 -11.05
CA ALA A 44 -2.10 0.36 -10.56
C ALA A 44 -2.69 -0.27 -9.29
N LEU A 45 -2.69 0.47 -8.18
CA LEU A 45 -3.29 0.00 -6.93
C LEU A 45 -4.82 0.17 -6.94
N ARG A 46 -5.52 -0.82 -6.38
CA ARG A 46 -6.96 -0.78 -6.10
C ARG A 46 -7.22 -1.31 -4.71
N LEU A 47 -7.61 -0.44 -3.78
CA LEU A 47 -8.13 -0.87 -2.49
C LEU A 47 -9.57 -1.35 -2.69
N CYS A 48 -9.81 -2.63 -2.46
CA CYS A 48 -11.14 -3.23 -2.49
C CYS A 48 -11.64 -3.42 -1.07
N ASP A 49 -12.80 -2.85 -0.79
CA ASP A 49 -13.51 -3.11 0.46
C ASP A 49 -14.06 -4.54 0.45
N ILE A 50 -13.92 -5.21 1.59
CA ILE A 50 -14.38 -6.58 1.83
C ILE A 50 -15.21 -6.67 3.13
N GLY A 51 -15.65 -5.54 3.69
CA GLY A 51 -16.50 -5.48 4.88
C GLY A 51 -15.73 -5.60 6.20
N LEU A 52 -14.49 -5.12 6.25
CA LEU A 52 -13.70 -5.10 7.49
C LEU A 52 -13.97 -3.82 8.28
N GLU A 53 -14.30 -3.97 9.56
CA GLU A 53 -14.28 -2.88 10.53
C GLU A 53 -12.85 -2.70 11.04
N LEU A 54 -12.19 -1.61 10.64
CA LEU A 54 -10.83 -1.29 11.07
C LEU A 54 -10.83 -0.44 12.34
N PRO A 55 -9.90 -0.68 13.28
CA PRO A 55 -9.81 0.14 14.49
C PRO A 55 -9.47 1.59 14.14
N PRO A 56 -10.04 2.58 14.85
CA PRO A 56 -9.78 3.98 14.57
C PRO A 56 -8.35 4.40 14.93
N ARG A 57 -7.68 5.10 13.99
CA ARG A 57 -6.51 6.01 14.13
C ARG A 57 -5.28 5.57 14.97
N ASP A 58 -5.09 4.30 15.28
CA ASP A 58 -3.84 3.79 15.89
C ASP A 58 -2.89 3.18 14.84
N SER A 59 -2.88 3.76 13.64
CA SER A 59 -2.00 3.28 12.57
C SER A 59 -0.60 3.84 12.78
N ARG A 60 0.41 2.97 12.75
CA ARG A 60 1.82 3.38 12.90
C ARG A 60 2.36 4.16 11.70
N LEU A 61 1.67 4.07 10.55
CA LEU A 61 2.02 4.68 9.28
C LEU A 61 0.75 5.23 8.62
N GLU A 62 0.88 6.36 7.93
CA GLU A 62 -0.19 6.99 7.16
C GLU A 62 0.33 7.38 5.77
N ALA A 63 -0.49 7.14 4.75
CA ALA A 63 -0.21 7.55 3.38
C ALA A 63 -1.13 8.72 3.01
N LEU A 64 -0.62 9.94 3.17
CA LEU A 64 -1.41 11.16 2.98
C LEU A 64 -1.95 11.26 1.55
N GLN A 65 -3.26 11.48 1.45
CA GLN A 65 -3.95 11.81 0.20
C GLN A 65 -4.03 13.32 0.03
N HIS A 66 -4.53 13.75 -1.13
CA HIS A 66 -4.66 15.17 -1.47
C HIS A 66 -5.41 15.99 -0.41
N ASP A 67 -6.52 15.46 0.11
CA ASP A 67 -7.31 16.15 1.13
C ASP A 67 -6.58 16.23 2.48
N ASP A 68 -5.83 15.19 2.83
CA ASP A 68 -5.00 15.19 4.04
C ASP A 68 -3.92 16.28 3.96
N VAL A 69 -3.23 16.35 2.81
CA VAL A 69 -2.21 17.38 2.58
C VAL A 69 -2.84 18.78 2.56
N ALA A 70 -3.99 18.96 1.92
CA ALA A 70 -4.69 20.23 1.87
C ALA A 70 -5.07 20.74 3.27
N ALA A 71 -5.48 19.84 4.18
CA ALA A 71 -5.81 20.18 5.56
C ALA A 71 -4.59 20.55 6.43
N LEU A 72 -3.37 20.21 5.98
CA LEU A 72 -2.11 20.51 6.68
C LEU A 72 -1.43 21.80 6.21
N LEU A 73 -1.86 22.39 5.10
CA LEU A 73 -1.31 23.63 4.57
C LEU A 73 -1.86 24.85 5.35
N PRO A 74 -1.06 25.92 5.53
CA PRO A 74 -1.44 27.12 6.28
C PRO A 74 -2.53 27.97 5.60
#